data_AF-A0A6A4H0B0-F1
#
_entry.id   AF-A0A6A4H0B0-F1
#
_cell.length_a   1.000
_cell.length_b   1.000
_cell.length_c   1.000
_cell.angle_alpha   90.00
_cell.angle_beta   90.00
_cell.angle_gamma   90.00
#
_symmetry.space_group_name_H-M   'P 1'
#
loop_
_entity.id
_entity.type
_entity.pdbx_description
1 polymer ?
#
loop_
_entity_poly.entity_id
_entity_poly.type
_entity_poly.pdbx_seq_one_letter_code
_entity_poly.pdbx_strand_id
1 'polypeptide(L)'
;MPGLVQFLSDVDENLSFNEDSHPENERLWLPSSILADMRKVVCCDNVDVIEERLRRARAYDVLDSVHHTLHVKTKMVQFKNKNIRGQQLSGKLREVIDKVHDCVKSFVEKYRRSQAGLLLLVGPGKWEEELQVMENEDVRSYADPALKKRGPGRRGTNEEE
;
A
#
# COMPACT_ATOMS: atom_id res chain seq x y z
N MET A 1 -12.63 -12.73 -22.12
CA MET A 1 -12.49 -14.00 -21.37
C MET A 1 -13.72 -14.85 -21.68
N PRO A 2 -13.65 -15.72 -22.70
CA PRO A 2 -14.82 -16.42 -23.21
C PRO A 2 -15.40 -17.45 -22.21
N GLY A 3 -14.56 -18.08 -21.37
CA GLY A 3 -15.02 -19.07 -20.39
C GLY A 3 -15.53 -18.49 -19.06
N LEU A 4 -15.51 -17.16 -18.87
CA LEU A 4 -15.86 -16.55 -17.58
C LEU A 4 -17.34 -16.73 -17.25
N VAL A 5 -18.23 -16.60 -18.25
CA VAL A 5 -19.67 -16.77 -18.08
C VAL A 5 -20.00 -18.20 -17.63
N GLN A 6 -19.29 -19.19 -18.17
CA GLN A 6 -19.49 -20.59 -17.82
C GLN A 6 -18.98 -20.89 -16.40
N PHE A 7 -17.81 -20.36 -16.03
CA PHE A 7 -17.29 -20.44 -14.66
C PHE A 7 -18.25 -19.82 -13.63
N LEU A 8 -18.82 -18.65 -13.92
CA LEU A 8 -19.75 -17.99 -13.00
C LEU A 8 -21.07 -18.76 -12.85
N SER A 9 -21.50 -19.44 -13.91
CA SER A 9 -22.68 -20.32 -13.88
C SER A 9 -22.43 -21.57 -13.02
N ASP A 10 -21.22 -22.11 -13.05
CA ASP A 10 -20.81 -23.27 -12.24
C ASP A 10 -20.60 -22.92 -10.75
N VAL A 11 -20.25 -21.66 -10.44
CA VAL A 11 -20.00 -21.17 -9.08
C VAL A 11 -21.28 -20.66 -8.38
N ASP A 12 -22.41 -20.60 -9.09
CA ASP A 12 -23.72 -20.10 -8.59
C ASP A 12 -23.64 -18.68 -7.98
N GLU A 13 -22.66 -17.87 -8.40
CA GLU A 13 -22.66 -16.44 -8.15
C GLU A 13 -23.60 -15.81 -9.18
N ASN A 14 -24.81 -15.47 -8.76
CA ASN A 14 -25.78 -14.75 -9.58
C ASN A 14 -25.14 -13.47 -10.12
N LEU A 15 -24.94 -13.42 -11.45
CA LEU A 15 -24.71 -12.22 -12.24
C LEU A 15 -26.00 -11.38 -12.21
N SER A 16 -26.34 -10.87 -11.03
CA SER A 16 -27.42 -9.93 -10.82
C SER A 16 -26.94 -8.59 -11.39
N PHE A 17 -27.16 -8.40 -12.68
CA PHE A 17 -27.22 -7.07 -13.27
C PHE A 17 -28.38 -6.34 -12.61
N ASN A 18 -28.10 -5.67 -11.48
CA ASN A 18 -29.02 -4.68 -10.96
C ASN A 18 -28.90 -3.47 -11.89
N GLU A 19 -29.97 -3.13 -12.63
CA GLU A 19 -29.99 -1.99 -13.56
C GLU A 19 -29.67 -0.65 -12.87
N ASP A 20 -29.80 -0.60 -11.54
CA ASP A 20 -29.45 0.54 -10.68
C ASP A 20 -27.98 0.56 -10.21
N SER A 21 -27.20 -0.49 -10.50
CA SER A 21 -25.80 -0.57 -10.08
C SER A 21 -24.93 0.31 -10.96
N HIS A 22 -24.24 1.27 -10.35
CA HIS A 22 -23.26 2.05 -11.07
C HIS A 22 -22.10 1.17 -11.56
N PRO A 23 -21.54 1.43 -12.75
CA PRO A 23 -20.52 0.58 -13.35
C PRO A 23 -19.25 0.44 -12.49
N GLU A 24 -18.98 1.39 -11.60
CA GLU A 24 -17.89 1.33 -10.62
C GLU A 24 -18.06 0.27 -9.52
N ASN A 25 -19.29 -0.19 -9.27
CA ASN A 25 -19.60 -1.19 -8.25
C ASN A 25 -19.58 -2.62 -8.80
N GLU A 26 -19.47 -2.77 -10.12
CA GLU A 26 -19.41 -4.08 -10.75
C GLU A 26 -18.09 -4.78 -10.45
N ARG A 27 -18.16 -6.03 -9.98
CA ARG A 27 -16.98 -6.79 -9.59
C ARG A 27 -16.15 -7.15 -10.81
N LEU A 28 -14.97 -6.55 -10.93
CA LEU A 28 -14.02 -6.90 -11.99
C LEU A 28 -13.35 -8.24 -11.69
N TRP A 29 -13.56 -9.20 -12.58
CA TRP A 29 -12.90 -10.50 -12.54
C TRP A 29 -11.53 -10.43 -13.21
N LEU A 30 -10.50 -10.64 -12.41
CA LEU A 30 -9.12 -10.75 -12.85
C LEU A 30 -8.68 -12.21 -12.77
N PRO A 31 -7.73 -12.66 -13.61
CA PRO A 31 -7.13 -13.98 -13.47
C PRO A 31 -6.68 -14.31 -12.04
N SER A 32 -6.15 -13.33 -11.30
CA SER A 32 -5.78 -13.49 -9.88
C SER A 32 -6.93 -13.94 -8.96
N SER A 33 -8.17 -13.59 -9.32
CA SER A 33 -9.38 -13.92 -8.54
C SER A 33 -9.95 -15.30 -8.87
N ILE A 34 -9.43 -15.96 -9.91
CA ILE A 34 -9.86 -17.29 -10.37
C ILE A 34 -8.87 -18.34 -9.86
N LEU A 35 -9.36 -19.54 -9.56
CA LEU A 35 -8.55 -20.70 -9.17
C LEU A 35 -7.57 -21.07 -10.28
N ALA A 36 -6.32 -21.39 -9.92
CA ALA A 36 -5.24 -21.67 -10.86
C ALA A 36 -5.58 -22.76 -11.90
N ASP A 37 -6.33 -23.78 -11.49
CA ASP A 37 -6.72 -24.91 -12.33
C ASP A 37 -7.70 -24.52 -13.45
N MET A 38 -8.57 -23.54 -13.19
CA MET A 38 -9.61 -23.09 -14.12
C MET A 38 -9.15 -21.93 -15.01
N ARG A 39 -8.03 -21.27 -14.68
CA ARG A 39 -7.51 -20.14 -15.47
C ARG A 39 -7.26 -20.49 -16.93
N LYS A 40 -6.70 -21.66 -17.21
CA LYS A 40 -6.42 -22.10 -18.60
C LYS A 40 -7.67 -22.30 -19.45
N VAL A 41 -8.82 -22.55 -18.81
CA VAL A 41 -10.11 -22.77 -19.49
C VAL A 41 -10.87 -21.45 -19.64
N VAL A 42 -10.72 -20.55 -18.67
CA VAL A 42 -11.47 -19.29 -18.58
C VAL A 42 -10.77 -18.12 -19.28
N CYS A 43 -9.46 -18.02 -19.11
CA CYS A 43 -8.62 -16.95 -19.64
C CYS A 43 -8.26 -17.21 -21.13
N CYS A 44 -8.12 -16.11 -21.89
CA CYS A 44 -7.46 -16.19 -23.20
C CYS A 44 -5.94 -16.37 -23.01
N ASP A 45 -5.27 -16.89 -24.04
CA ASP A 45 -3.82 -17.05 -24.03
C ASP A 45 -3.09 -15.75 -23.65
N ASN A 46 -2.06 -15.87 -22.81
CA ASN A 46 -1.18 -14.79 -22.31
C ASN A 46 -1.80 -13.74 -21.37
N VAL A 47 -3.09 -13.80 -21.05
CA VAL A 47 -3.70 -12.83 -20.12
C VAL A 47 -3.09 -12.92 -18.72
N ASP A 48 -2.75 -14.13 -18.27
CA ASP A 48 -2.11 -14.37 -16.97
C ASP A 48 -0.73 -13.70 -16.90
N VAL A 49 0.06 -13.79 -17.96
CA VAL A 49 1.40 -13.18 -18.06
C VAL A 49 1.29 -11.65 -18.10
N ILE A 50 0.28 -11.11 -18.79
CA ILE A 50 0.03 -9.67 -18.83
C ILE A 50 -0.36 -9.16 -17.43
N GLU A 51 -1.24 -9.88 -16.72
CA GLU A 51 -1.62 -9.49 -15.36
C GLU A 51 -0.42 -9.56 -14.41
N GLU A 52 0.37 -10.63 -14.48
CA GLU A 52 1.60 -10.77 -13.69
C GLU A 52 2.54 -9.58 -13.88
N ARG A 53 2.81 -9.19 -15.13
CA ARG A 53 3.64 -8.02 -15.44
C ARG A 53 3.03 -6.71 -14.91
N LEU A 54 1.73 -6.53 -15.07
CA LEU A 54 1.01 -5.35 -14.58
C LEU A 54 1.07 -5.25 -13.05
N ARG A 55 0.88 -6.37 -12.35
CA ARG A 55 0.93 -6.42 -10.88
C ARG A 55 2.34 -6.14 -10.36
N ARG A 56 3.38 -6.68 -11.01
CA ARG A 56 4.78 -6.34 -10.68
C ARG A 56 5.07 -4.86 -10.89
N ALA A 57 4.73 -4.31 -12.06
CA ALA A 57 4.92 -2.89 -12.34
C ALA A 57 4.22 -2.02 -11.29
N ARG A 58 2.96 -2.34 -10.97
CA ARG A 58 2.20 -1.64 -9.92
C ARG A 58 2.86 -1.74 -8.55
N ALA A 59 3.41 -2.90 -8.18
CA ALA A 59 4.11 -3.05 -6.91
C ALA A 59 5.33 -2.12 -6.84
N TYR A 60 6.13 -2.06 -7.90
CA TYR A 60 7.29 -1.16 -7.99
C TYR A 60 6.89 0.33 -7.97
N ASP A 61 5.88 0.73 -8.75
CA ASP A 61 5.38 2.11 -8.77
C ASP A 61 4.87 2.57 -7.39
N VAL A 62 4.18 1.66 -6.68
CA VAL A 62 3.68 1.94 -5.34
C VAL A 62 4.84 2.02 -4.33
N LEU A 63 5.87 1.16 -4.44
CA LEU A 63 7.06 1.27 -3.60
C LEU A 63 7.77 2.61 -3.78
N ASP A 64 7.93 3.09 -5.02
CA ASP A 64 8.52 4.40 -5.28
C ASP A 64 7.66 5.53 -4.68
N SER A 65 6.34 5.42 -4.80
CA SER A 65 5.38 6.35 -4.17
C SER A 65 5.50 6.36 -2.64
N VAL A 66 5.70 5.19 -2.01
CA VAL A 66 5.93 5.07 -0.56
C VAL A 66 7.25 5.76 -0.19
N HIS A 67 8.33 5.49 -0.91
CA HIS A 67 9.64 6.09 -0.67
C HIS A 67 9.59 7.61 -0.78
N HIS A 68 8.97 8.12 -1.86
CA HIS A 68 8.79 9.54 -2.09
C HIS A 68 8.01 10.19 -0.94
N THR A 69 6.87 9.61 -0.56
CA THR A 69 6.02 10.16 0.49
C THR A 69 6.69 10.13 1.87
N LEU A 70 7.47 9.09 2.18
CA LEU A 70 8.28 9.01 3.40
C LEU A 70 9.40 10.06 3.42
N HIS A 71 10.00 10.34 2.26
CA HIS A 71 10.98 11.41 2.12
C HIS A 71 10.35 12.77 2.40
N VAL A 72 9.19 13.06 1.80
CA VAL A 72 8.42 14.29 2.04
C VAL A 72 8.08 14.43 3.53
N LYS A 73 7.52 13.39 4.16
CA LYS A 73 7.22 13.37 5.59
C LYS A 73 8.45 13.70 6.44
N THR A 74 9.60 13.13 6.11
CA THR A 74 10.87 13.41 6.79
C THR A 74 11.26 14.88 6.69
N LYS A 75 11.18 15.48 5.49
CA LYS A 75 11.48 16.91 5.29
C LYS A 75 10.50 17.81 6.04
N MET A 76 9.21 17.46 6.08
CA MET A 76 8.20 18.21 6.85
C MET A 76 8.47 18.16 8.35
N VAL A 77 8.88 17.00 8.89
CA VAL A 77 9.26 16.86 10.30
C VAL A 77 10.50 17.69 10.61
N GLN A 78 11.53 17.68 9.75
CA GLN A 78 12.72 18.52 9.90
C GLN A 78 12.36 20.02 9.85
N PHE A 79 11.49 20.42 8.91
CA PHE A 79 10.99 21.79 8.79
C PHE A 79 10.25 22.22 10.06
N LYS A 80 9.34 21.38 10.58
CA LYS A 80 8.64 21.63 11.84
C LYS A 80 9.62 21.88 12.97
N ASN A 81 10.58 20.98 13.16
CA ASN A 81 11.53 21.03 14.26
C ASN A 81 12.45 22.25 14.19
N LYS A 82 12.77 22.75 12.99
CA LYS A 82 13.66 23.90 12.80
C LYS A 82 12.95 25.24 12.89
N ASN A 83 11.76 25.37 12.28
CA ASN A 83 11.15 26.66 11.98
C ASN A 83 9.93 26.98 12.85
N ILE A 84 9.20 25.96 13.32
CA ILE A 84 7.95 26.20 14.05
C ILE A 84 8.22 26.34 15.54
N ARG A 85 7.86 27.51 16.08
CA ARG A 85 7.86 27.81 17.51
C ARG A 85 6.43 28.14 17.94
N GLY A 86 6.02 27.67 19.12
CA GLY A 86 4.67 27.87 19.67
C GLY A 86 3.66 26.79 19.29
N GLN A 87 2.57 26.72 20.06
CA GLN A 87 1.64 25.58 20.07
C GLN A 87 0.67 25.55 18.87
N GLN A 88 0.11 26.70 18.48
CA GLN A 88 -0.90 26.80 17.41
C GLN A 88 -0.38 26.35 16.04
N LEU A 89 0.77 26.89 15.60
CA LEU A 89 1.39 26.52 14.33
C LEU A 89 1.88 25.06 14.32
N SER A 90 2.30 24.55 15.48
CA SER A 90 2.70 23.15 15.64
C SER A 90 1.52 22.19 15.43
N GLY A 91 0.32 22.56 15.88
CA GLY A 91 -0.89 21.76 15.68
C GLY A 91 -1.25 21.63 14.19
N LYS A 92 -1.37 22.77 13.49
CA LYS A 92 -1.68 22.79 12.04
C LYS A 92 -0.68 21.98 11.22
N LEU A 93 0.62 22.14 11.48
CA LEU A 93 1.64 21.39 10.73
C LEU A 93 1.63 19.90 11.08
N ARG A 94 1.28 19.53 12.32
CA ARG A 94 1.10 18.12 12.70
C ARG A 94 -0.04 17.48 11.93
N GLU A 95 -1.17 18.17 11.79
CA GLU A 95 -2.30 17.68 10.99
C GLU A 95 -1.90 17.42 9.53
N VAL A 96 -1.11 18.32 8.91
CA VAL A 96 -0.62 18.10 7.54
C VAL A 96 0.33 16.90 7.47
N ILE A 97 1.22 16.73 8.46
CA ILE A 97 2.12 15.57 8.54
C ILE A 97 1.32 14.26 8.71
N ASP A 98 0.25 14.30 9.51
CA ASP A 98 -0.62 13.15 9.76
C ASP A 98 -1.37 12.76 8.47
N LYS A 99 -1.87 13.73 7.68
CA LYS A 99 -2.44 13.48 6.34
C LYS A 99 -1.45 12.81 5.39
N VAL A 100 -0.21 13.29 5.34
CA VAL A 100 0.85 12.65 4.54
C VAL A 100 1.12 11.23 5.03
N HIS A 101 1.09 10.99 6.34
CA HIS A 101 1.23 9.64 6.89
C HIS A 101 0.08 8.72 6.48
N ASP A 102 -1.16 9.21 6.43
CA ASP A 102 -2.31 8.44 5.97
C ASP A 102 -2.21 8.12 4.47
N CYS A 103 -1.66 9.03 3.65
CA CYS A 103 -1.30 8.72 2.27
C CYS A 103 -0.33 7.54 2.18
N VAL A 104 0.71 7.50 3.03
CA VAL A 104 1.65 6.36 3.08
C VAL A 104 0.91 5.05 3.38
N LYS A 105 0.02 5.04 4.38
CA LYS A 105 -0.78 3.84 4.71
C LYS A 105 -1.60 3.37 3.50
N SER A 106 -2.22 4.31 2.78
CA SER A 106 -2.98 3.98 1.57
C SER A 106 -2.13 3.33 0.49
N PHE A 107 -0.87 3.78 0.31
CA PHE A 107 0.07 3.16 -0.63
C PHE A 107 0.53 1.78 -0.15
N VAL A 108 0.80 1.62 1.16
CA VAL A 108 1.14 0.33 1.77
C VAL A 108 0.06 -0.71 1.49
N GLU A 109 -1.22 -0.34 1.65
CA GLU A 109 -2.32 -1.26 1.34
C GLU A 109 -2.39 -1.60 -0.15
N LYS A 110 -2.18 -0.63 -1.05
CA LYS A 110 -2.13 -0.87 -2.50
C LYS A 110 -1.01 -1.83 -2.88
N TYR A 111 0.14 -1.71 -2.22
CA TYR A 111 1.27 -2.62 -2.37
C TYR A 111 0.89 -4.04 -1.94
N ARG A 112 0.35 -4.20 -0.72
CA ARG A 112 -0.11 -5.50 -0.19
C ARG A 112 -1.16 -6.15 -1.09
N ARG A 113 -2.12 -5.38 -1.61
CA ARG A 113 -3.12 -5.89 -2.58
C ARG A 113 -2.48 -6.38 -3.89
N SER A 114 -1.44 -5.69 -4.36
CA SER A 114 -0.71 -6.08 -5.58
C SER A 114 0.13 -7.34 -5.34
N GLN A 115 0.77 -7.43 -4.18
CA GLN A 115 1.54 -8.59 -3.75
C GLN A 115 0.67 -9.83 -3.54
N ALA A 116 -0.49 -9.70 -2.89
CA ALA A 116 -1.44 -10.80 -2.72
C ALA A 116 -1.93 -11.32 -4.08
N GLY A 117 -2.18 -10.43 -5.05
CA GLY A 117 -2.51 -10.82 -6.42
C GLY A 117 -1.39 -11.59 -7.11
N LEU A 118 -0.12 -11.16 -6.94
CA LEU A 118 1.05 -11.88 -7.46
C LEU A 118 1.18 -13.28 -6.84
N LEU A 119 0.95 -13.39 -5.53
CA LEU A 119 0.99 -14.66 -4.82
C LEU A 119 -0.06 -15.65 -5.35
N LEU A 120 -1.27 -15.17 -5.62
CA LEU A 120 -2.33 -15.99 -6.21
C LEU A 120 -2.03 -16.38 -7.67
N LEU A 121 -1.30 -15.55 -8.41
CA LEU A 121 -0.98 -15.79 -9.82
C LEU A 121 0.19 -16.76 -10.01
N VAL A 122 1.34 -16.43 -9.42
CA VAL A 122 2.62 -17.10 -9.65
C VAL A 122 2.90 -18.15 -8.57
N GLY A 123 2.33 -17.99 -7.38
CA GLY A 123 2.73 -18.75 -6.19
C GLY A 123 4.05 -18.24 -5.59
N PRO A 124 4.51 -18.89 -4.51
CA PRO A 124 5.77 -18.52 -3.85
C PRO A 124 6.95 -18.75 -4.78
N GLY A 125 7.90 -17.83 -4.81
CA GLY A 125 9.07 -17.92 -5.69
C GLY A 125 10.06 -16.78 -5.51
N LYS A 126 11.05 -16.71 -6.40
CA LYS A 126 12.17 -15.74 -6.33
C LYS A 126 11.72 -14.27 -6.26
N TRP A 127 10.53 -13.97 -6.79
CA TRP A 127 9.99 -12.61 -6.76
C TRP A 127 9.64 -12.13 -5.34
N GLU A 128 9.45 -13.02 -4.36
CA GLU A 128 9.25 -12.65 -2.96
C GLU A 128 10.52 -12.07 -2.32
N GLU A 129 11.70 -12.42 -2.83
CA GLU A 129 12.97 -11.85 -2.37
C GLU A 129 13.08 -10.36 -2.76
N GLU A 130 12.56 -10.00 -3.94
CA GLU A 130 12.54 -8.62 -4.43
C GLU A 130 11.37 -7.81 -3.85
N LEU A 131 10.18 -8.41 -3.78
CA LEU A 131 8.94 -7.77 -3.34
C LEU A 131 8.45 -8.38 -2.03
N GLN A 132 9.17 -8.08 -0.95
CA GLN A 132 8.87 -8.57 0.40
C GLN A 132 7.57 -7.98 0.96
N VAL A 133 6.96 -8.68 1.92
CA VAL A 133 5.80 -8.17 2.66
C VAL A 133 6.25 -6.96 3.47
N MET A 134 5.63 -5.81 3.22
CA MET A 134 5.93 -4.59 3.95
C MET A 134 5.16 -4.58 5.28
N GLU A 135 5.86 -4.77 6.38
CA GLU A 135 5.31 -4.71 7.74
C GLU A 135 4.96 -3.26 8.11
N ASN A 136 4.06 -3.08 9.07
CA ASN A 136 3.77 -1.72 9.56
C ASN A 136 5.00 -1.08 10.20
N GLU A 137 5.90 -1.90 10.72
CA GLU A 137 7.18 -1.46 11.30
C GLU A 137 8.15 -0.92 10.25
N ASP A 138 8.05 -1.34 8.99
CA ASP A 138 8.93 -0.87 7.93
C ASP A 138 8.56 0.55 7.47
N VAL A 139 7.32 0.96 7.74
CA VAL A 139 6.76 2.27 7.36
C VAL A 139 7.18 3.36 8.35
N ARG A 140 8.50 3.59 8.44
CA ARG A 140 9.11 4.59 9.33
C ARG A 140 9.65 5.78 8.54
N SER A 141 9.66 6.94 9.19
CA SER A 141 10.33 8.13 8.65
C SER A 141 11.81 8.12 9.05
N TYR A 142 12.69 8.61 8.19
CA TYR A 142 14.14 8.65 8.46
C TYR A 142 14.52 9.50 9.69
N ALA A 143 13.64 10.39 10.13
CA ALA A 143 13.81 11.25 11.30
C ALA A 143 12.99 10.79 12.51
N ASP A 144 12.65 9.51 12.61
CA ASP A 144 11.82 8.97 13.69
C ASP A 144 12.42 9.28 15.08
N PRO A 145 11.70 9.99 15.96
CA PRO A 145 12.16 10.26 17.32
C PRO A 145 12.40 9.00 18.15
N ALA A 146 11.85 7.83 17.79
CA ALA A 146 12.13 6.56 18.46
C ALA A 146 13.61 6.14 18.36
N LEU A 147 14.32 6.55 17.30
CA LEU A 147 15.76 6.28 17.12
C LEU A 147 16.64 7.32 17.80
N LYS A 148 16.09 8.49 18.18
CA LYS A 148 16.87 9.49 18.90
C LYS A 148 17.04 9.02 20.34
N LYS A 149 18.27 8.64 20.70
CA LYS A 149 18.68 8.48 22.10
C LYS A 149 18.24 9.74 22.85
N ARG A 150 17.35 9.58 23.83
CA ARG A 150 16.98 10.67 24.73
C ARG A 150 18.25 11.03 25.50
N GLY A 151 18.92 12.09 25.07
CA GLY A 151 20.02 12.66 25.85
C GLY A 151 19.52 13.05 27.24
N PRO A 152 20.43 13.28 28.22
CA PRO A 152 20.02 13.84 29.49
C PRO A 152 19.21 15.10 29.19
N GLY A 153 17.97 15.15 29.70
CA GLY A 153 17.10 16.30 29.49
C GLY A 153 17.84 17.59 29.86
N ARG A 154 17.38 18.73 29.34
CA ARG A 154 17.91 20.02 29.81
C ARG A 154 17.75 20.06 31.33
N ARG A 155 18.86 20.01 32.07
CA ARG A 155 18.85 20.23 33.52
C ARG A 155 18.28 21.62 33.74
N GLY A 156 17.18 21.69 34.48
CA GLY A 156 16.63 22.98 34.89
C GLY A 156 17.68 23.70 35.74
N THR A 157 17.68 25.03 35.68
CA THR A 157 18.58 25.92 36.43
C THR A 157 18.43 25.86 37.96
N ASN A 158 17.68 24.90 38.51
CA ASN A 158 17.29 24.87 39.92
C ASN A 158 17.76 23.60 40.65
N GLU A 159 18.75 22.87 40.14
CA GLU A 159 19.38 21.76 40.87
C GLU A 159 20.70 22.23 41.49
N GLU A 160 20.59 23.05 42.55
CA GLU A 160 21.65 23.30 43.52
C GLU A 160 21.11 22.90 44.91
N GLU A 161 21.56 21.76 45.41
CA GLU A 161 21.70 21.45 46.85
C GLU A 161 22.86 20.47 47.04
#